data_AF-A0A918L321-F1
#
_entry.id   AF-A0A918L321-F1
#
_cell.length_a   1.000
_cell.length_b   1.000
_cell.length_c   1.000
_cell.angle_alpha   90.00
_cell.angle_beta   90.00
_cell.angle_gamma   90.00
#
_symmetry.space_group_name_H-M   'P 1'
#
loop_
_entity.id
_entity.type
_entity.pdbx_description
1 polymer ?
#
loop_
_entity_poly.entity_id
_entity_poly.type
_entity_poly.pdbx_seq_one_letter_code
_entity_poly.pdbx_strand_id
1 'polypeptide(L)'
;MTTSLNRTETELPPPKGKLRGLLAHPRLMHHNRLAALVVALNLAYVYAGRPLSDRSLGHAALANLALAVLIRQQYVVNLLFRLATSAPTHWPLRLRRTLGKVYHFGGLHVGAALAGAAWFLALTLRTTDGPLAAVSWTLTALLAVIVATALPPFRSRRHDAFERIHRFGGWSALALFWTHTLMAAPGPLSLSVLTLVTFSVALPWLRLRRVDVRTERPSRHVALARFDYGVTPFAGSSTAISRSPLKEWHSFANVPAPGESGFRLTISRAGDWTGSFIDDLPSKVWTKGITTAGVANIEVLFTKVVYVATGSGIGPCLPHLLAAQVPSRLVWATRDPRATYGDALVDEILAVQPQAVVWDTSRDGKPDMVALAYAAYRDFGAEAVICISNKKLTWQVVHGLERRGIPAYGAIWDS
;
A
#
# COMPACT_ATOMS: atom_id res chain seq x y z
N MET A 1 -11.67 28.75 15.97
CA MET A 1 -11.47 28.42 17.39
C MET A 1 -11.10 26.95 17.49
N THR A 2 -9.81 26.63 17.59
CA THR A 2 -9.33 25.27 17.86
C THR A 2 -9.60 24.95 19.32
N THR A 3 -10.44 23.96 19.62
CA THR A 3 -10.52 23.39 20.97
C THR A 3 -9.14 22.83 21.30
N SER A 4 -8.37 23.53 22.13
CA SER A 4 -7.14 23.00 22.68
C SER A 4 -7.54 21.81 23.55
N LEU A 5 -7.26 20.58 23.07
CA LEU A 5 -7.11 19.47 24.00
C LEU A 5 -6.19 19.97 25.10
N ASN A 6 -6.63 19.82 26.35
CA ASN A 6 -5.83 20.16 27.52
C ASN A 6 -4.47 19.48 27.31
N ARG A 7 -3.42 20.28 27.07
CA ARG A 7 -2.07 19.81 26.66
C ARG A 7 -1.36 19.08 27.80
N THR A 8 -2.06 18.79 28.90
CA THR A 8 -1.61 17.97 30.02
C THR A 8 -1.26 16.57 29.53
N GLU A 9 -0.15 16.05 30.03
CA GLU A 9 0.37 14.71 29.76
C GLU A 9 -0.76 13.68 29.91
N THR A 10 -1.32 13.25 28.80
CA THR A 10 -2.35 12.22 28.83
C THR A 10 -1.66 10.91 29.18
N GLU A 11 -1.87 10.44 30.40
CA GLU A 11 -1.31 9.18 30.86
C GLU A 11 -1.80 8.03 29.97
N LEU A 12 -0.85 7.34 29.34
CA LEU A 12 -1.13 6.21 28.46
C LEU A 12 -1.47 4.97 29.29
N PRO A 13 -2.50 4.20 28.93
CA PRO A 13 -2.83 2.98 29.65
C PRO A 13 -1.67 1.98 29.56
N PRO A 14 -1.50 1.11 30.56
CA PRO A 14 -0.42 0.13 30.54
C PRO A 14 -0.59 -0.84 29.35
N PRO A 15 0.51 -1.33 28.76
CA PRO A 15 0.46 -2.36 27.73
C PRO A 15 -0.24 -3.63 28.22
N LYS A 16 -1.10 -4.21 27.38
CA LYS A 16 -1.87 -5.42 27.69
C LYS A 16 -1.09 -6.67 27.27
N GLY A 17 -0.57 -7.44 28.24
CA GLY A 17 -0.04 -8.80 28.08
C GLY A 17 1.18 -8.96 27.15
N LYS A 18 2.10 -9.89 27.50
CA LYS A 18 3.32 -10.11 26.69
C LYS A 18 3.02 -10.63 25.27
N LEU A 19 2.07 -11.56 25.13
CA LEU A 19 1.72 -12.16 23.83
C LEU A 19 1.15 -11.14 22.84
N ARG A 20 0.25 -10.26 23.30
CA ARG A 20 -0.31 -9.21 22.44
C ARG A 20 0.74 -8.18 22.05
N GLY A 21 1.65 -7.81 22.96
CA GLY A 21 2.79 -6.97 22.64
C GLY A 21 3.67 -7.58 21.53
N LEU A 22 3.93 -8.89 21.61
CA LEU A 22 4.69 -9.63 20.61
C LEU A 22 3.96 -9.67 19.24
N LEU A 23 2.66 -9.96 19.23
CA LEU A 23 1.86 -9.98 18.01
C LEU A 23 1.69 -8.57 17.39
N ALA A 24 1.67 -7.52 18.20
CA ALA A 24 1.65 -6.15 17.70
C ALA A 24 3.02 -5.68 17.20
N HIS A 25 4.09 -6.44 17.44
CA HIS A 25 5.45 -6.04 17.08
C HIS A 25 5.65 -6.01 15.55
N PRO A 26 6.37 -5.00 14.99
CA PRO A 26 6.59 -4.91 13.54
C PRO A 26 7.15 -6.18 12.89
N ARG A 27 7.99 -6.94 13.60
CA ARG A 27 8.52 -8.23 13.08
C ARG A 27 7.47 -9.32 12.91
N LEU A 28 6.39 -9.28 13.69
CA LEU A 28 5.28 -10.24 13.61
C LEU A 28 4.00 -9.56 13.12
N MET A 29 4.12 -8.45 12.38
CA MET A 29 2.97 -7.81 11.75
C MET A 29 2.29 -8.76 10.76
N HIS A 30 1.01 -8.50 10.45
CA HIS A 30 0.20 -9.36 9.57
C HIS A 30 0.85 -9.63 8.22
N HIS A 31 1.55 -8.64 7.64
CA HIS A 31 2.32 -8.83 6.40
C HIS A 31 3.33 -9.99 6.52
N ASN A 32 4.18 -10.02 7.56
CA ASN A 32 5.16 -11.08 7.74
C ASN A 32 4.51 -12.44 8.04
N ARG A 33 3.36 -12.44 8.73
CA ARG A 33 2.60 -13.68 8.98
C ARG A 33 2.03 -14.27 7.71
N LEU A 34 1.51 -13.44 6.81
CA LEU A 34 1.02 -13.90 5.51
C LEU A 34 2.15 -14.47 4.67
N ALA A 35 3.33 -13.83 4.66
CA ALA A 35 4.51 -14.37 4.00
C ALA A 35 4.93 -15.73 4.58
N ALA A 36 5.01 -15.82 5.92
CA ALA A 36 5.34 -17.06 6.62
C ALA A 36 4.30 -18.17 6.38
N LEU A 37 3.01 -17.83 6.30
CA LEU A 37 1.94 -18.76 5.98
C LEU A 37 2.14 -19.37 4.59
N VAL A 38 2.43 -18.56 3.57
CA VAL A 38 2.69 -19.08 2.22
C VAL A 38 3.89 -20.03 2.22
N VAL A 39 4.98 -19.68 2.91
CA VAL A 39 6.14 -20.55 3.05
C VAL A 39 5.79 -21.85 3.76
N ALA A 40 5.05 -21.79 4.86
CA ALA A 40 4.61 -22.97 5.62
C ALA A 40 3.73 -23.91 4.78
N LEU A 41 2.81 -23.37 3.97
CA LEU A 41 1.98 -24.15 3.05
C LEU A 41 2.83 -24.87 1.98
N ASN A 42 3.85 -24.19 1.44
CA ASN A 42 4.77 -24.80 0.49
C ASN A 42 5.63 -25.90 1.15
N LEU A 43 6.10 -25.70 2.39
CA LEU A 43 6.82 -26.74 3.14
C LEU A 43 5.93 -27.95 3.46
N ALA A 44 4.66 -27.71 3.80
CA ALA A 44 3.68 -28.78 3.98
C ALA A 44 3.46 -29.57 2.67
N TYR A 45 3.40 -28.89 1.53
CA TYR A 45 3.34 -29.53 0.21
C TYR A 45 4.59 -30.36 -0.09
N VAL A 46 5.80 -29.86 0.23
CA VAL A 46 7.05 -30.63 0.11
C VAL A 46 7.00 -31.90 0.96
N TYR A 47 6.47 -31.83 2.18
CA TYR A 47 6.41 -32.97 3.10
C TYR A 47 5.39 -34.02 2.63
N ALA A 48 4.19 -33.58 2.25
CA ALA A 48 3.10 -34.47 1.84
C ALA A 48 3.28 -35.08 0.44
N GLY A 49 3.97 -34.39 -0.47
CA GLY A 49 4.05 -34.75 -1.89
C GLY A 49 5.26 -35.58 -2.31
N ARG A 50 5.99 -36.23 -1.38
CA ARG A 50 7.20 -37.01 -1.74
C ARG A 50 6.85 -38.36 -2.36
N PRO A 51 7.56 -38.82 -3.41
CA PRO A 51 8.63 -38.12 -4.15
C PRO A 51 8.08 -37.06 -5.13
N LEU A 52 8.76 -35.92 -5.20
CA LEU A 52 8.35 -34.81 -6.07
C LEU A 52 8.84 -35.04 -7.51
N SER A 53 7.93 -35.01 -8.47
CA SER A 53 8.25 -35.05 -9.91
C SER A 53 8.65 -33.67 -10.44
N ASP A 54 9.35 -33.60 -11.58
CA ASP A 54 9.68 -32.33 -12.25
C ASP A 54 8.42 -31.53 -12.60
N ARG A 55 7.34 -32.22 -12.99
CA ARG A 55 6.03 -31.63 -13.21
C ARG A 55 5.47 -30.97 -11.95
N SER A 56 5.59 -31.63 -10.80
CA SER A 56 5.14 -31.08 -9.51
C SER A 56 5.93 -29.82 -9.14
N LEU A 57 7.25 -29.80 -9.38
CA LEU A 57 8.10 -28.62 -9.14
C LEU A 57 7.68 -27.44 -10.04
N GLY A 58 7.46 -27.70 -11.34
CA GLY A 58 7.00 -26.70 -12.29
C GLY A 58 5.62 -26.13 -11.95
N HIS A 59 4.66 -26.98 -11.58
CA HIS A 59 3.34 -26.54 -11.13
C HIS A 59 3.41 -25.70 -9.84
N ALA A 60 4.24 -26.10 -8.87
CA ALA A 60 4.42 -25.34 -7.64
C ALA A 60 5.06 -23.97 -7.91
N ALA A 61 6.04 -23.89 -8.81
CA ALA A 61 6.63 -22.62 -9.24
C ALA A 61 5.59 -21.70 -9.90
N LEU A 62 4.79 -22.23 -10.84
CA LEU A 62 3.74 -21.47 -11.53
C LEU A 62 2.60 -21.03 -10.61
N ALA A 63 2.18 -21.87 -9.66
CA ALA A 63 1.15 -21.53 -8.69
C ALA A 63 1.60 -20.37 -7.78
N ASN A 64 2.84 -20.40 -7.32
CA ASN A 64 3.41 -19.31 -6.52
C ASN A 64 3.65 -18.04 -7.36
N LEU A 65 4.09 -18.15 -8.61
CA LEU A 65 4.13 -17.01 -9.54
C LEU A 65 2.76 -16.37 -9.70
N ALA A 66 1.71 -17.19 -9.90
CA ALA A 66 0.35 -16.71 -10.04
C ALA A 66 -0.13 -15.98 -8.79
N LEU A 67 0.07 -16.55 -7.60
CA LEU A 67 -0.27 -15.89 -6.34
C LEU A 67 0.49 -14.57 -6.17
N ALA A 68 1.80 -14.57 -6.44
CA ALA A 68 2.65 -13.39 -6.34
C ALA A 68 2.15 -12.24 -7.24
N VAL A 69 1.72 -12.55 -8.46
CA VAL A 69 1.23 -11.54 -9.41
C VAL A 69 -0.21 -11.12 -9.11
N LEU A 70 -1.13 -12.07 -8.95
CA LEU A 70 -2.55 -11.80 -8.84
C LEU A 70 -2.89 -11.00 -7.59
N ILE A 71 -2.20 -11.24 -6.46
CA ILE A 71 -2.47 -10.49 -5.22
C ILE A 71 -2.06 -9.01 -5.30
N ARG A 72 -1.26 -8.62 -6.31
CA ARG A 72 -0.89 -7.22 -6.58
C ARG A 72 -1.73 -6.60 -7.71
N GLN A 73 -2.70 -7.35 -8.25
CA GLN A 73 -3.56 -6.91 -9.35
C GLN A 73 -4.68 -5.99 -8.83
N GLN A 74 -4.90 -4.84 -9.45
CA GLN A 74 -5.77 -3.77 -8.95
C GLN A 74 -7.23 -4.20 -8.67
N TYR A 75 -7.81 -5.04 -9.53
CA TYR A 75 -9.15 -5.61 -9.37
C TYR A 75 -9.19 -6.63 -8.23
N VAL A 76 -8.16 -7.46 -8.10
CA VAL A 76 -8.04 -8.41 -6.97
C VAL A 76 -7.91 -7.63 -5.66
N VAL A 77 -7.07 -6.59 -5.60
CA VAL A 77 -6.95 -5.71 -4.43
C VAL A 77 -8.29 -5.06 -4.10
N ASN A 78 -8.98 -4.48 -5.08
CA ASN A 78 -10.30 -3.89 -4.86
C ASN A 78 -11.33 -4.91 -4.40
N LEU A 79 -11.30 -6.14 -4.91
CA LEU A 79 -12.15 -7.24 -4.45
C LEU A 79 -11.86 -7.59 -2.99
N LEU A 80 -10.59 -7.72 -2.61
CA LEU A 80 -10.20 -8.01 -1.23
C LEU A 80 -10.68 -6.93 -0.27
N PHE A 81 -10.51 -5.65 -0.63
CA PHE A 81 -11.03 -4.54 0.17
C PHE A 81 -12.54 -4.60 0.24
N ARG A 82 -13.25 -4.76 -0.89
CA ARG A 82 -14.72 -4.84 -0.91
C ARG A 82 -15.26 -5.96 -0.02
N LEU A 83 -14.64 -7.14 -0.04
CA LEU A 83 -15.02 -8.26 0.81
C LEU A 83 -14.70 -8.01 2.29
N ALA A 84 -13.55 -7.39 2.59
CA ALA A 84 -13.17 -7.09 3.95
C ALA A 84 -14.06 -5.99 4.56
N THR A 85 -14.37 -4.95 3.79
CA THR A 85 -15.11 -3.76 4.24
C THR A 85 -16.63 -3.89 4.11
N SER A 86 -17.14 -4.99 3.56
CA SER A 86 -18.59 -5.29 3.59
C SER A 86 -19.08 -5.79 4.95
N ALA A 87 -18.17 -6.04 5.91
CA ALA A 87 -18.56 -6.45 7.25
C ALA A 87 -19.27 -5.30 7.99
N PRO A 88 -20.49 -5.51 8.50
CA PRO A 88 -21.27 -4.46 9.13
C PRO A 88 -20.69 -4.06 10.50
N THR A 89 -20.93 -2.81 10.90
CA THR A 89 -20.38 -2.23 12.14
C THR A 89 -20.88 -2.88 13.43
N HIS A 90 -22.03 -3.56 13.40
CA HIS A 90 -22.57 -4.31 14.54
C HIS A 90 -21.85 -5.65 14.80
N TRP A 91 -21.00 -6.12 13.88
CA TRP A 91 -20.17 -7.29 14.15
C TRP A 91 -19.17 -7.02 15.28
N PRO A 92 -18.73 -8.07 16.02
CA PRO A 92 -17.77 -7.90 17.10
C PRO A 92 -16.51 -7.17 16.64
N LEU A 93 -16.07 -6.17 17.41
CA LEU A 93 -14.89 -5.35 17.08
C LEU A 93 -13.63 -6.19 16.80
N ARG A 94 -13.50 -7.37 17.43
CA ARG A 94 -12.37 -8.30 17.18
C ARG A 94 -12.30 -8.76 15.71
N LEU A 95 -13.46 -9.02 15.10
CA LEU A 95 -13.55 -9.45 13.71
C LEU A 95 -13.26 -8.28 12.77
N ARG A 96 -13.95 -7.15 12.96
CA ARG A 96 -13.72 -5.90 12.21
C ARG A 96 -12.26 -5.44 12.29
N ARG A 97 -11.65 -5.57 13.47
CA ARG A 97 -10.22 -5.30 13.69
C ARG A 97 -9.30 -6.16 12.82
N THR A 98 -9.66 -7.42 12.62
CA THR A 98 -8.88 -8.35 11.81
C THR A 98 -9.08 -8.08 10.33
N LEU A 99 -10.33 -7.81 9.91
CA LEU A 99 -10.66 -7.43 8.52
C LEU A 99 -9.97 -6.12 8.11
N GLY A 100 -9.83 -5.16 9.04
CA GLY A 100 -9.09 -3.93 8.83
C GLY A 100 -7.60 -4.14 8.49
N LYS A 101 -7.05 -5.35 8.66
CA LYS A 101 -5.68 -5.69 8.26
C LYS A 101 -5.56 -6.15 6.80
N VAL A 102 -6.63 -6.04 5.99
CA VAL A 102 -6.66 -6.45 4.57
C VAL A 102 -5.50 -5.89 3.75
N TYR A 103 -5.09 -4.65 4.00
CA TYR A 103 -3.98 -3.97 3.30
C TYR A 103 -2.59 -4.62 3.50
N HIS A 104 -2.48 -5.67 4.33
CA HIS A 104 -1.27 -6.46 4.50
C HIS A 104 -1.07 -7.54 3.43
N PHE A 105 -1.93 -7.61 2.39
CA PHE A 105 -1.87 -8.59 1.31
C PHE A 105 -0.51 -8.68 0.59
N GLY A 106 0.33 -7.62 0.63
CA GLY A 106 1.72 -7.67 0.15
C GLY A 106 2.57 -8.79 0.78
N GLY A 107 2.19 -9.29 1.96
CA GLY A 107 2.85 -10.45 2.57
C GLY A 107 2.68 -11.73 1.76
N LEU A 108 1.50 -11.93 1.16
CA LEU A 108 1.25 -13.05 0.24
C LEU A 108 2.14 -12.94 -1.00
N HIS A 109 2.32 -11.73 -1.53
CA HIS A 109 3.21 -11.48 -2.66
C HIS A 109 4.66 -11.90 -2.34
N VAL A 110 5.19 -11.43 -1.20
CA VAL A 110 6.56 -11.74 -0.79
C VAL A 110 6.75 -13.25 -0.54
N GLY A 111 5.83 -13.87 0.21
CA GLY A 111 5.90 -15.31 0.50
C GLY A 111 5.84 -16.15 -0.77
N ALA A 112 4.96 -15.80 -1.70
CA ALA A 112 4.80 -16.51 -2.97
C ALA A 112 5.98 -16.27 -3.92
N ALA A 113 6.52 -15.04 -3.99
CA ALA A 113 7.69 -14.75 -4.81
C ALA A 113 8.92 -15.55 -4.35
N LEU A 114 9.17 -15.62 -3.04
CA LEU A 114 10.27 -16.40 -2.47
C LEU A 114 10.08 -17.90 -2.69
N ALA A 115 8.87 -18.43 -2.42
CA ALA A 115 8.57 -19.84 -2.63
C ALA A 115 8.64 -20.22 -4.12
N GLY A 116 8.10 -19.39 -5.01
CA GLY A 116 8.14 -19.61 -6.46
C GLY A 116 9.56 -19.62 -7.00
N ALA A 117 10.42 -18.69 -6.55
CA ALA A 117 11.83 -18.69 -6.92
C ALA A 117 12.56 -19.95 -6.41
N ALA A 118 12.28 -20.40 -5.19
CA ALA A 118 12.87 -21.62 -4.63
C ALA A 118 12.42 -22.88 -5.37
N TRP A 119 11.13 -23.00 -5.71
CA TRP A 119 10.60 -24.11 -6.52
C TRP A 119 11.22 -24.14 -7.91
N PHE A 120 11.35 -22.98 -8.54
CA PHE A 120 11.94 -22.88 -9.87
C PHE A 120 13.45 -23.20 -9.85
N LEU A 121 14.17 -22.80 -8.80
CA LEU A 121 15.55 -23.23 -8.59
C LEU A 121 15.65 -24.75 -8.44
N ALA A 122 14.77 -25.38 -7.65
CA ALA A 122 14.76 -26.83 -7.49
C ALA A 122 14.51 -27.56 -8.83
N LEU A 123 13.62 -27.04 -9.67
CA LEU A 123 13.41 -27.54 -11.04
C LEU A 123 14.66 -27.34 -11.92
N THR A 124 15.27 -26.16 -11.86
CA THR A 124 16.48 -25.82 -12.62
C THR A 124 17.62 -26.77 -12.30
N LEU A 125 17.82 -27.14 -11.03
CA LEU A 125 18.85 -28.09 -10.60
C LEU A 125 18.66 -29.52 -11.15
N ARG A 126 17.43 -29.87 -11.58
CA ARG A 126 17.10 -31.17 -12.17
C ARG A 126 17.07 -31.15 -13.70
N THR A 127 17.18 -29.96 -14.30
CA THR A 127 17.09 -29.78 -15.75
C THR A 127 18.47 -29.98 -16.37
N THR A 128 18.64 -31.05 -17.15
CA THR A 128 19.93 -31.42 -17.78
C THR A 128 19.96 -31.18 -19.29
N ASP A 129 18.81 -31.03 -19.95
CA ASP A 129 18.74 -30.69 -21.38
C ASP A 129 19.40 -29.34 -21.64
N GLY A 130 20.39 -29.28 -22.54
CA GLY A 130 21.26 -28.12 -22.71
C GLY A 130 20.51 -26.80 -22.97
N PRO A 131 19.67 -26.71 -24.01
CA PRO A 131 18.88 -25.53 -24.30
C PRO A 131 17.90 -25.16 -23.18
N LEU A 132 17.14 -26.13 -22.64
CA LEU A 132 16.20 -25.87 -21.56
C LEU A 132 16.92 -25.39 -20.29
N ALA A 133 18.02 -26.04 -19.92
CA ALA A 133 18.85 -25.68 -18.78
C ALA A 133 19.41 -24.25 -18.89
N ALA A 134 19.81 -23.82 -20.09
CA ALA A 134 20.24 -22.44 -20.32
C ALA A 134 19.12 -21.43 -20.02
N VAL A 135 17.89 -21.71 -20.45
CA VAL A 135 16.70 -20.89 -20.12
C VAL A 135 16.40 -20.94 -18.62
N SER A 136 16.45 -22.12 -17.99
CA SER A 136 16.20 -22.31 -16.56
C SER A 136 17.20 -21.54 -15.69
N TRP A 137 18.50 -21.61 -16.00
CA TRP A 137 19.53 -20.87 -15.27
C TRP A 137 19.43 -19.36 -15.50
N THR A 138 19.12 -18.92 -16.73
CA THR A 138 18.90 -17.49 -17.03
C THR A 138 17.73 -16.93 -16.22
N LEU A 139 16.61 -17.64 -16.19
CA LEU A 139 15.45 -17.24 -15.41
C LEU A 139 15.74 -17.28 -13.90
N THR A 140 16.43 -18.31 -13.41
CA THR A 140 16.83 -18.40 -11.99
C THR A 140 17.73 -17.24 -11.59
N ALA A 141 18.73 -16.89 -12.40
CA ALA A 141 19.61 -15.75 -12.14
C ALA A 141 18.83 -14.43 -12.12
N LEU A 142 17.91 -14.24 -13.07
CA LEU A 142 17.05 -13.04 -13.12
C LEU A 142 16.16 -12.94 -11.87
N LEU A 143 15.51 -14.05 -11.46
CA LEU A 143 14.70 -14.09 -10.25
C LEU A 143 15.54 -13.76 -9.01
N ALA A 144 16.77 -14.30 -8.91
CA ALA A 144 17.67 -13.98 -7.81
C ALA A 144 18.01 -12.48 -7.76
N VAL A 145 18.27 -11.83 -8.90
CA VAL A 145 18.49 -10.37 -8.98
C VAL A 145 17.26 -9.59 -8.55
N ILE A 146 16.07 -9.99 -8.99
CA ILE A 146 14.80 -9.34 -8.59
C ILE A 146 14.61 -9.47 -7.07
N VAL A 147 14.80 -10.67 -6.51
CA VAL A 147 14.67 -10.89 -5.05
C VAL A 147 15.71 -10.07 -4.28
N ALA A 148 16.98 -10.10 -4.70
CA ALA A 148 18.06 -9.38 -4.03
C ALA A 148 17.83 -7.87 -4.00
N THR A 149 17.36 -7.30 -5.11
CA THR A 149 17.05 -5.86 -5.21
C THR A 149 15.75 -5.47 -4.50
N ALA A 150 14.82 -6.41 -4.32
CA ALA A 150 13.61 -6.19 -3.54
C ALA A 150 13.85 -6.18 -2.01
N LEU A 151 14.99 -6.67 -1.53
CA LEU A 151 15.31 -6.68 -0.10
C LEU A 151 15.31 -5.27 0.50
N PRO A 152 14.80 -5.07 1.74
CA PRO A 152 14.63 -3.75 2.33
C PRO A 152 15.87 -2.83 2.32
N PRO A 153 17.10 -3.31 2.56
CA PRO A 153 18.29 -2.45 2.55
C PRO A 153 18.58 -1.84 1.17
N PHE A 154 18.43 -2.61 0.09
CA PHE A 154 18.63 -2.11 -1.26
C PHE A 154 17.46 -1.23 -1.68
N ARG A 155 16.25 -1.75 -1.52
CA ARG A 155 15.02 -1.11 -1.97
C ARG A 155 14.84 0.29 -1.39
N SER A 156 15.10 0.47 -0.11
CA SER A 156 14.91 1.77 0.58
C SER A 156 15.99 2.80 0.20
N ARG A 157 17.21 2.37 -0.13
CA ARG A 157 18.32 3.25 -0.52
C ARG A 157 18.33 3.59 -2.00
N ARG A 158 17.87 2.66 -2.84
CA ARG A 158 17.94 2.74 -4.31
C ARG A 158 16.58 2.45 -4.94
N HIS A 159 15.55 3.16 -4.46
CA HIS A 159 14.15 2.94 -4.83
C HIS A 159 13.92 2.91 -6.34
N ASP A 160 14.41 3.90 -7.10
CA ASP A 160 14.17 3.97 -8.54
C ASP A 160 14.89 2.86 -9.31
N ALA A 161 16.07 2.45 -8.85
CA ALA A 161 16.79 1.33 -9.44
C ALA A 161 16.04 0.02 -9.21
N PHE A 162 15.56 -0.21 -7.98
CA PHE A 162 14.68 -1.32 -7.68
C PHE A 162 13.43 -1.30 -8.56
N GLU A 163 12.73 -0.16 -8.68
CA GLU A 163 11.48 -0.09 -9.45
C GLU A 163 11.71 -0.47 -10.92
N ARG A 164 12.81 0.03 -11.52
CA ARG A 164 13.19 -0.33 -12.90
C ARG A 164 13.55 -1.81 -13.03
N ILE A 165 14.42 -2.32 -12.16
CA ILE A 165 14.86 -3.73 -12.20
C ILE A 165 13.67 -4.66 -12.00
N HIS A 166 12.79 -4.37 -11.05
CA HIS A 166 11.64 -5.20 -10.77
C HIS A 166 10.62 -5.17 -11.93
N ARG A 167 10.40 -4.01 -12.56
CA ARG A 167 9.49 -3.85 -13.69
C ARG A 167 9.99 -4.57 -14.94
N PHE A 168 11.19 -4.22 -15.42
CA PHE A 168 11.74 -4.80 -16.64
C PHE A 168 12.13 -6.27 -16.42
N GLY A 169 12.71 -6.58 -15.27
CA GLY A 169 12.98 -7.95 -14.86
C GLY A 169 11.70 -8.79 -14.75
N GLY A 170 10.59 -8.22 -14.28
CA GLY A 170 9.30 -8.91 -14.24
C GLY A 170 8.78 -9.30 -15.63
N TRP A 171 8.86 -8.39 -16.61
CA TRP A 171 8.49 -8.69 -18.00
C TRP A 171 9.43 -9.72 -18.63
N SER A 172 10.74 -9.58 -18.44
CA SER A 172 11.72 -10.55 -18.92
C SER A 172 11.53 -11.93 -18.28
N ALA A 173 11.24 -11.98 -16.98
CA ALA A 173 10.96 -13.22 -16.27
C ALA A 173 9.70 -13.90 -16.81
N LEU A 174 8.64 -13.13 -17.09
CA LEU A 174 7.42 -13.66 -17.69
C LEU A 174 7.68 -14.25 -19.08
N ALA A 175 8.46 -13.56 -19.93
CA ALA A 175 8.86 -14.09 -21.24
C ALA A 175 9.67 -15.39 -21.10
N LEU A 176 10.63 -15.44 -20.17
CA LEU A 176 11.41 -16.65 -19.91
C LEU A 176 10.57 -17.79 -19.33
N PHE A 177 9.57 -17.51 -18.49
CA PHE A 177 8.63 -18.52 -18.00
C PHE A 177 7.80 -19.13 -19.14
N TRP A 178 7.35 -18.31 -20.09
CA TRP A 178 6.71 -18.78 -21.32
C TRP A 178 7.64 -19.67 -22.14
N THR A 179 8.85 -19.20 -22.45
CA THR A 179 9.84 -19.96 -23.21
C THR A 179 10.16 -21.29 -22.55
N HIS A 180 10.47 -21.28 -21.25
CA HIS A 180 10.74 -22.49 -20.48
C HIS A 180 9.57 -23.48 -20.52
N THR A 181 8.34 -22.98 -20.31
CA THR A 181 7.13 -23.82 -20.26
C THR A 181 6.81 -24.44 -21.61
N LEU A 182 6.98 -23.70 -22.71
CA LEU A 182 6.77 -24.21 -24.07
C LEU A 182 7.82 -25.26 -24.45
N MET A 183 9.08 -25.06 -24.06
CA MET A 183 10.16 -26.03 -24.30
C MET A 183 9.99 -27.31 -23.49
N ALA A 184 9.47 -27.21 -22.27
CA ALA A 184 9.26 -28.35 -21.37
C ALA A 184 8.01 -29.20 -21.70
N ALA A 185 7.44 -29.09 -22.91
CA ALA A 185 6.21 -29.75 -23.36
C ALA A 185 5.00 -29.48 -22.44
N PRO A 186 4.33 -28.32 -22.58
CA PRO A 186 3.40 -27.82 -21.59
C PRO A 186 2.09 -28.61 -21.53
N GLY A 187 1.54 -28.76 -20.32
CA GLY A 187 0.13 -29.12 -20.12
C GLY A 187 -0.82 -27.91 -20.19
N PRO A 188 -2.12 -28.13 -20.43
CA PRO A 188 -3.11 -27.05 -20.56
C PRO A 188 -3.22 -26.17 -19.31
N LEU A 189 -2.97 -26.73 -18.13
CA LEU A 189 -2.96 -25.99 -16.87
C LEU A 189 -1.85 -24.92 -16.87
N SER A 190 -0.62 -25.29 -17.24
CA SER A 190 0.52 -24.37 -17.24
C SER A 190 0.31 -23.20 -18.21
N LEU A 191 -0.22 -23.49 -19.40
CA LEU A 191 -0.58 -22.46 -20.39
C LEU A 191 -1.67 -21.51 -19.88
N SER A 192 -2.71 -22.07 -19.24
CA SER A 192 -3.80 -21.27 -18.67
C SER A 192 -3.30 -20.34 -17.56
N VAL A 193 -2.45 -20.84 -16.67
CA VAL A 193 -1.86 -20.06 -15.58
C VAL A 193 -0.99 -18.93 -16.14
N LEU A 194 -0.10 -19.21 -17.11
CA LEU A 194 0.74 -18.18 -17.71
C LEU A 194 -0.07 -17.15 -18.49
N THR A 195 -1.13 -17.56 -19.17
CA THR A 195 -2.05 -16.64 -19.86
C THR A 195 -2.72 -15.70 -18.86
N LEU A 196 -3.26 -16.25 -17.76
CA LEU A 196 -3.88 -15.47 -16.69
C LEU A 196 -2.90 -14.47 -16.06
N VAL A 197 -1.69 -14.92 -15.74
CA VAL A 197 -0.63 -14.07 -15.17
C VAL A 197 -0.23 -12.96 -16.14
N THR A 198 -0.03 -13.31 -17.41
CA THR A 198 0.33 -12.35 -18.46
C THR A 198 -0.75 -11.29 -18.65
N PHE A 199 -2.00 -11.73 -18.78
CA PHE A 199 -3.14 -10.83 -18.90
C PHE A 199 -3.26 -9.92 -17.68
N SER A 200 -3.09 -10.46 -16.47
CA SER A 200 -3.10 -9.71 -15.21
C SER A 200 -2.06 -8.57 -15.20
N VAL A 201 -0.82 -8.84 -15.63
CA VAL A 201 0.26 -7.84 -15.70
C VAL A 201 0.02 -6.83 -16.83
N ALA A 202 -0.49 -7.27 -17.97
CA ALA A 202 -0.75 -6.43 -19.14
C ALA A 202 -1.97 -5.50 -18.96
N LEU A 203 -3.01 -5.94 -18.24
CA LEU A 203 -4.29 -5.25 -18.16
C LEU A 203 -4.21 -3.78 -17.74
N PRO A 204 -3.40 -3.38 -16.73
CA PRO A 204 -3.22 -1.96 -16.43
C PRO A 204 -2.69 -1.16 -17.62
N TRP A 205 -1.73 -1.72 -18.39
CA TRP A 205 -1.10 -1.06 -19.55
C TRP A 205 -2.05 -0.89 -20.72
N LEU A 206 -3.02 -1.79 -20.90
CA LEU A 206 -4.11 -1.62 -21.87
C LEU A 206 -5.00 -0.41 -21.55
N ARG A 207 -4.91 0.12 -20.32
CA ARG A 207 -5.61 1.32 -19.85
C ARG A 207 -4.67 2.52 -19.66
N LEU A 208 -3.49 2.49 -20.27
CA LEU A 208 -2.56 3.62 -20.23
C LEU A 208 -3.16 4.79 -21.01
N ARG A 209 -3.28 5.96 -20.36
CA ARG A 209 -3.81 7.18 -20.97
C ARG A 209 -2.96 8.37 -20.62
N ARG A 210 -2.80 9.30 -21.56
CA ARG A 210 -2.25 10.63 -21.27
C ARG A 210 -3.43 11.57 -21.09
N VAL A 211 -3.55 12.16 -19.90
CA VAL A 211 -4.70 12.97 -19.50
C VAL A 211 -4.26 14.38 -19.19
N ASP A 212 -5.16 15.34 -19.42
CA ASP A 212 -4.95 16.73 -19.03
C ASP A 212 -5.10 16.87 -17.51
N VAL A 213 -4.30 17.75 -16.93
CA VAL A 213 -4.32 18.05 -15.49
C VAL A 213 -4.25 19.56 -15.30
N ARG A 214 -5.14 20.08 -14.46
CA ARG A 214 -5.12 21.49 -14.04
C ARG A 214 -4.47 21.56 -12.68
N THR A 215 -3.35 22.27 -12.57
CA THR A 215 -2.56 22.29 -11.34
C THR A 215 -2.57 23.68 -10.73
N GLU A 216 -2.95 23.75 -9.46
CA GLU A 216 -2.81 24.94 -8.64
C GLU A 216 -1.65 24.74 -7.66
N ARG A 217 -0.92 25.81 -7.34
CA ARG A 217 0.23 25.75 -6.44
C ARG A 217 0.03 26.67 -5.23
N PRO A 218 -0.64 26.20 -4.16
CA PRO A 218 -0.85 27.00 -2.95
C PRO A 218 0.45 27.45 -2.27
N SER A 219 1.53 26.69 -2.41
CA SER A 219 2.85 27.01 -1.85
C SER A 219 3.97 26.34 -2.65
N ARG A 220 5.24 26.62 -2.31
CA ARG A 220 6.39 25.89 -2.88
C ARG A 220 6.45 24.40 -2.49
N HIS A 221 5.65 24.00 -1.50
CA HIS A 221 5.62 22.64 -0.96
C HIS A 221 4.48 21.78 -1.53
N VAL A 222 3.39 22.37 -2.01
CA VAL A 222 2.19 21.62 -2.41
C VAL A 222 1.67 22.07 -3.78
N ALA A 223 1.29 21.09 -4.59
CA ALA A 223 0.47 21.27 -5.78
C ALA A 223 -0.86 20.50 -5.63
N LEU A 224 -1.95 21.12 -6.05
CA LEU A 224 -3.28 20.53 -6.16
C LEU A 224 -3.55 20.25 -7.64
N ALA A 225 -3.48 18.98 -8.01
CA ALA A 225 -3.63 18.53 -9.39
C ALA A 225 -5.06 18.01 -9.60
N ARG A 226 -5.88 18.74 -10.37
CA ARG A 226 -7.27 18.41 -10.69
C ARG A 226 -7.36 17.66 -12.03
N PHE A 227 -8.16 16.61 -12.01
CA PHE A 227 -8.39 15.69 -13.12
C PHE A 227 -9.87 15.61 -13.42
N ASP A 228 -10.24 15.70 -14.70
CA ASP A 228 -11.59 15.41 -15.17
C ASP A 228 -11.51 14.81 -16.59
N TYR A 229 -11.30 13.49 -16.66
CA TYR A 229 -11.13 12.76 -17.91
C TYR A 229 -12.15 11.61 -18.04
N GLY A 230 -13.35 11.80 -17.48
CA GLY A 230 -14.43 10.81 -17.47
C GLY A 230 -14.26 9.71 -16.41
N VAL A 231 -13.47 9.97 -15.37
CA VAL A 231 -13.29 9.05 -14.22
C VAL A 231 -13.51 9.83 -12.92
N THR A 232 -14.53 9.43 -12.17
CA THR A 232 -14.77 9.90 -10.80
C THR A 232 -14.51 8.75 -9.82
N PRO A 233 -13.38 8.75 -9.11
CA PRO A 233 -13.01 7.70 -8.16
C PRO A 233 -13.82 7.76 -6.87
N PHE A 234 -13.86 6.66 -6.12
CA PHE A 234 -14.44 6.63 -4.78
C PHE A 234 -13.46 7.17 -3.72
N ALA A 235 -14.00 7.75 -2.64
CA ALA A 235 -13.21 8.23 -1.51
C ALA A 235 -12.39 7.10 -0.86
N GLY A 236 -11.12 7.37 -0.58
CA GLY A 236 -10.19 6.36 -0.07
C GLY A 236 -9.60 5.43 -1.12
N SER A 237 -9.74 5.76 -2.40
CA SER A 237 -8.96 5.16 -3.47
C SER A 237 -7.74 6.01 -3.82
N SER A 238 -6.79 5.42 -4.54
CA SER A 238 -5.59 6.08 -5.05
C SER A 238 -5.43 5.89 -6.55
N THR A 239 -4.81 6.87 -7.20
CA THR A 239 -4.42 6.83 -8.62
C THR A 239 -2.90 6.99 -8.73
N ALA A 240 -2.28 6.15 -9.54
CA ALA A 240 -0.88 6.29 -9.91
C ALA A 240 -0.75 7.17 -11.15
N ILE A 241 0.11 8.19 -11.07
CA ILE A 241 0.41 9.09 -12.17
C ILE A 241 1.90 9.02 -12.53
N SER A 242 2.24 9.38 -13.76
CA SER A 242 3.61 9.39 -14.24
C SER A 242 3.86 10.50 -15.25
N ARG A 243 5.07 11.06 -15.24
CA ARG A 243 5.59 11.90 -16.33
C ARG A 243 6.35 11.08 -17.39
N SER A 244 6.87 9.92 -16.98
CA SER A 244 7.66 8.99 -17.79
C SER A 244 7.15 7.57 -17.58
N PRO A 245 6.10 7.11 -18.32
CA PRO A 245 5.32 5.92 -17.97
C PRO A 245 6.11 4.61 -18.03
N LEU A 246 7.27 4.58 -18.67
CA LEU A 246 8.16 3.42 -18.68
C LEU A 246 9.17 3.41 -17.52
N LYS A 247 9.36 4.53 -16.80
CA LYS A 247 10.43 4.70 -15.81
C LYS A 247 9.93 4.66 -14.37
N GLU A 248 8.92 5.45 -14.04
CA GLU A 248 8.50 5.70 -12.65
C GLU A 248 6.99 5.94 -12.56
N TRP A 249 6.38 5.57 -11.43
CA TRP A 249 4.96 5.78 -11.15
C TRP A 249 4.76 6.17 -9.69
N HIS A 250 3.94 7.19 -9.45
CA HIS A 250 3.73 7.74 -8.11
C HIS A 250 2.24 7.75 -7.76
N SER A 251 1.88 7.12 -6.65
CA SER A 251 0.49 6.97 -6.21
C SER A 251 0.08 8.06 -5.24
N PHE A 252 -1.07 8.69 -5.51
CA PHE A 252 -1.67 9.71 -4.65
C PHE A 252 -3.13 9.36 -4.36
N ALA A 253 -3.62 9.78 -3.20
CA ALA A 253 -5.00 9.57 -2.83
C ALA A 253 -5.93 10.48 -3.64
N ASN A 254 -7.02 9.90 -4.13
CA ASN A 254 -8.02 10.60 -4.89
C ASN A 254 -8.96 11.36 -3.95
N VAL A 255 -9.06 12.67 -4.13
CA VAL A 255 -9.98 13.53 -3.39
C VAL A 255 -11.12 13.94 -4.35
N PRO A 256 -12.19 13.15 -4.48
CA PRO A 256 -13.38 13.57 -5.23
C PRO A 256 -14.15 14.64 -4.43
N ALA A 257 -14.72 15.63 -5.11
CA ALA A 257 -15.60 16.61 -4.50
C ALA A 257 -17.07 16.15 -4.63
N PRO A 258 -17.92 16.31 -3.60
CA PRO A 258 -19.33 15.95 -3.69
C PRO A 258 -20.04 16.67 -4.84
N GLY A 259 -20.73 15.91 -5.70
CA GLY A 259 -21.50 16.47 -6.82
C GLY A 259 -20.69 16.94 -8.03
N GLU A 260 -19.36 16.82 -8.01
CA GLU A 260 -18.49 17.21 -9.13
C GLU A 260 -17.92 15.98 -9.87
N SER A 261 -17.71 16.11 -11.18
CA SER A 261 -16.94 15.14 -11.95
C SER A 261 -15.45 15.23 -11.63
N GLY A 262 -14.77 14.09 -11.71
CA GLY A 262 -13.33 14.03 -11.55
C GLY A 262 -12.86 13.99 -10.09
N PHE A 263 -11.62 14.43 -9.86
CA PHE A 263 -10.98 14.40 -8.55
C PHE A 263 -9.75 15.31 -8.53
N ARG A 264 -9.27 15.64 -7.33
CA ARG A 264 -7.97 16.28 -7.13
C ARG A 264 -6.99 15.36 -6.41
N LEU A 265 -5.71 15.56 -6.68
CA LEU A 265 -4.59 14.94 -5.97
C LEU A 265 -3.82 16.02 -5.22
N THR A 266 -3.54 15.79 -3.95
CA THR A 266 -2.64 16.65 -3.16
C THR A 266 -1.22 16.11 -3.25
N ILE A 267 -0.37 16.80 -4.00
CA ILE A 267 1.01 16.40 -4.26
C ILE A 267 1.93 17.30 -3.44
N SER A 268 2.52 16.74 -2.38
CA SER A 268 3.48 17.45 -1.54
C SER A 268 4.91 17.10 -1.89
N ARG A 269 5.83 18.05 -1.71
CA ARG A 269 7.26 17.89 -1.96
C ARG A 269 7.89 16.93 -0.95
N ALA A 270 8.20 15.72 -1.39
CA ALA A 270 8.81 14.67 -0.56
C ALA A 270 10.06 14.02 -1.20
N GLY A 271 10.28 14.23 -2.50
CA GLY A 271 11.44 13.74 -3.24
C GLY A 271 11.51 14.36 -4.63
N ASP A 272 12.53 13.97 -5.40
CA ASP A 272 12.90 14.60 -6.68
C ASP A 272 11.73 14.67 -7.66
N TRP A 273 10.99 13.57 -7.82
CA TRP A 273 9.83 13.55 -8.72
C TRP A 273 8.75 14.55 -8.30
N THR A 274 8.29 14.51 -7.05
CA THR A 274 7.27 15.43 -6.54
C THR A 274 7.73 16.88 -6.56
N GLY A 275 9.03 17.13 -6.32
CA GLY A 275 9.62 18.45 -6.43
C GLY A 275 9.52 18.99 -7.85
N SER A 276 10.02 18.22 -8.83
CA SER A 276 9.95 18.57 -10.24
C SER A 276 8.50 18.77 -10.72
N PHE A 277 7.55 17.98 -10.22
CA PHE A 277 6.14 18.13 -10.56
C PHE A 277 5.58 19.49 -10.10
N ILE A 278 5.90 19.91 -8.87
CA ILE A 278 5.45 21.18 -8.29
C ILE A 278 6.14 22.37 -8.93
N ASP A 279 7.40 22.21 -9.34
CA ASP A 279 8.17 23.27 -9.99
C ASP A 279 7.72 23.49 -11.44
N ASP A 280 7.51 22.41 -12.19
CA ASP A 280 7.19 22.47 -13.62
C ASP A 280 5.69 22.68 -13.92
N LEU A 281 4.79 22.30 -12.99
CA LEU A 281 3.33 22.38 -13.16
C LEU A 281 2.85 21.81 -14.51
N PRO A 282 3.11 20.51 -14.80
CA PRO A 282 2.82 19.93 -16.10
C PRO A 282 1.32 20.01 -16.42
N SER A 283 0.97 20.26 -17.69
CA SER A 283 -0.41 20.27 -18.18
C SER A 283 -0.98 18.90 -18.52
N LYS A 284 -0.11 17.88 -18.65
CA LYS A 284 -0.48 16.50 -18.95
C LYS A 284 0.34 15.50 -18.16
N VAL A 285 -0.30 14.42 -17.74
CA VAL A 285 0.36 13.26 -17.11
C VAL A 285 -0.18 11.95 -17.65
N TRP A 286 0.54 10.87 -17.41
CA TRP A 286 0.10 9.51 -17.70
C TRP A 286 -0.61 8.91 -16.50
N THR A 287 -1.74 8.26 -16.74
CA THR A 287 -2.46 7.40 -15.78
C THR A 287 -2.53 5.98 -16.34
N LYS A 288 -2.66 4.98 -15.46
CA LYS A 288 -2.70 3.57 -15.86
C LYS A 288 -3.61 2.76 -14.95
N GLY A 289 -4.35 1.82 -15.55
CA GLY A 289 -5.16 0.86 -14.82
C GLY A 289 -6.43 1.48 -14.22
N ILE A 290 -6.85 0.96 -13.06
CA ILE A 290 -8.02 1.46 -12.32
C ILE A 290 -7.60 2.03 -10.96
N THR A 291 -8.47 2.84 -10.37
CA THR A 291 -8.28 3.36 -9.01
C THR A 291 -8.31 2.21 -8.01
N THR A 292 -7.37 2.20 -7.06
CA THR A 292 -7.21 1.08 -6.12
C THR A 292 -7.52 1.54 -4.69
N ALA A 293 -8.23 0.72 -3.91
CA ALA A 293 -8.53 1.02 -2.51
C ALA A 293 -7.24 1.21 -1.69
N GLY A 294 -7.17 2.30 -0.93
CA GLY A 294 -6.08 2.61 -0.02
C GLY A 294 -6.36 2.12 1.40
N VAL A 295 -5.31 2.14 2.24
CA VAL A 295 -5.39 1.68 3.64
C VAL A 295 -6.54 2.31 4.43
N ALA A 296 -6.85 3.58 4.20
CA ALA A 296 -7.86 4.31 4.94
C ALA A 296 -9.31 3.94 4.55
N ASN A 297 -9.52 3.19 3.46
CA ASN A 297 -10.83 2.65 3.09
C ASN A 297 -11.42 1.71 4.17
N ILE A 298 -10.58 1.19 5.08
CA ILE A 298 -11.04 0.37 6.22
C ILE A 298 -11.85 1.17 7.26
N GLU A 299 -11.95 2.50 7.17
CA GLU A 299 -12.69 3.31 8.14
C GLU A 299 -14.15 2.86 8.29
N VAL A 300 -14.77 2.38 7.21
CA VAL A 300 -16.18 1.95 7.17
C VAL A 300 -16.45 0.73 8.03
N LEU A 301 -15.40 0.03 8.47
CA LEU A 301 -15.48 -1.03 9.45
C LEU A 301 -15.72 -0.52 10.87
N PHE A 302 -15.72 0.80 11.10
CA PHE A 302 -15.80 1.40 12.42
C PHE A 302 -16.91 2.44 12.48
N THR A 303 -17.53 2.59 13.65
CA THR A 303 -18.56 3.61 13.87
C THR A 303 -17.95 5.01 14.05
N LYS A 304 -16.72 5.10 14.56
CA LYS A 304 -15.96 6.33 14.78
C LYS A 304 -14.47 6.08 14.63
N VAL A 305 -13.75 6.97 13.93
CA VAL A 305 -12.29 6.85 13.73
C VAL A 305 -11.54 8.13 14.07
N VAL A 306 -10.29 7.99 14.50
CA VAL A 306 -9.33 9.11 14.56
C VAL A 306 -8.33 8.99 13.44
N TYR A 307 -8.22 10.03 12.63
CA TYR A 307 -7.15 10.18 11.65
C TYR A 307 -5.95 10.86 12.29
N VAL A 308 -4.78 10.24 12.19
CA VAL A 308 -3.50 10.81 12.62
C VAL A 308 -2.66 11.06 11.38
N ALA A 309 -2.45 12.32 11.04
CA ALA A 309 -1.65 12.73 9.89
C ALA A 309 -0.40 13.49 10.35
N THR A 310 0.71 13.33 9.63
CA THR A 310 1.86 14.24 9.77
C THR A 310 2.33 14.78 8.44
N GLY A 311 2.57 16.09 8.38
CA GLY A 311 2.93 16.77 7.14
C GLY A 311 1.99 16.34 6.01
N SER A 312 2.58 15.89 4.90
CA SER A 312 1.90 15.48 3.67
C SER A 312 0.98 14.27 3.84
N GLY A 313 1.07 13.56 4.97
CA GLY A 313 0.14 12.50 5.35
C GLY A 313 -1.32 12.98 5.45
N ILE A 314 -1.57 14.30 5.46
CA ILE A 314 -2.92 14.84 5.36
C ILE A 314 -3.59 14.51 4.01
N GLY A 315 -2.82 14.43 2.91
CA GLY A 315 -3.34 14.19 1.57
C GLY A 315 -4.19 12.91 1.49
N PRO A 316 -3.69 11.75 1.95
CA PRO A 316 -4.50 10.53 2.02
C PRO A 316 -5.66 10.55 3.01
N CYS A 317 -5.70 11.48 3.97
CA CYS A 317 -6.84 11.64 4.87
C CYS A 317 -7.96 12.48 4.25
N LEU A 318 -7.63 13.48 3.42
CA LEU A 318 -8.60 14.42 2.83
C LEU A 318 -9.84 13.77 2.19
N PRO A 319 -9.74 12.69 1.38
CA PRO A 319 -10.93 12.08 0.77
C PRO A 319 -11.95 11.62 1.80
N HIS A 320 -11.47 11.13 2.94
CA HIS A 320 -12.30 10.60 4.02
C HIS A 320 -12.90 11.73 4.87
N LEU A 321 -12.07 12.73 5.20
CA LEU A 321 -12.51 13.89 5.97
C LEU A 321 -13.56 14.72 5.24
N LEU A 322 -13.41 14.89 3.92
CA LEU A 322 -14.35 15.65 3.08
C LEU A 322 -15.61 14.86 2.75
N ALA A 323 -15.49 13.55 2.49
CA ALA A 323 -16.65 12.71 2.23
C ALA A 323 -17.50 12.48 3.50
N ALA A 324 -16.88 12.56 4.69
CA ALA A 324 -17.53 12.46 5.99
C ALA A 324 -18.47 11.25 6.15
N GLN A 325 -18.16 10.13 5.49
CA GLN A 325 -18.98 8.91 5.53
C GLN A 325 -18.97 8.25 6.91
N VAL A 326 -17.85 8.36 7.62
CA VAL A 326 -17.67 7.87 8.98
C VAL A 326 -17.36 9.06 9.88
N PRO A 327 -18.05 9.23 11.02
CA PRO A 327 -17.69 10.24 12.00
C PRO A 327 -16.22 10.11 12.39
N SER A 328 -15.47 11.18 12.16
CA SER A 328 -14.02 11.17 12.33
C SER A 328 -13.50 12.42 13.02
N ARG A 329 -12.33 12.30 13.65
CA ARG A 329 -11.58 13.42 14.20
C ARG A 329 -10.15 13.41 13.67
N LEU A 330 -9.65 14.59 13.32
CA LEU A 330 -8.29 14.79 12.82
C LEU A 330 -7.32 15.18 13.94
N VAL A 331 -6.19 14.49 14.00
CA VAL A 331 -4.96 14.92 14.65
C VAL A 331 -3.91 15.14 13.55
N TRP A 332 -3.51 16.38 13.32
CA TRP A 332 -2.57 16.75 12.26
C TRP A 332 -1.37 17.50 12.82
N ALA A 333 -0.20 16.86 12.79
CA ALA A 333 1.06 17.48 13.19
C ALA A 333 1.89 17.85 11.95
N THR A 334 2.11 19.14 11.74
CA THR A 334 2.92 19.63 10.61
C THR A 334 3.69 20.87 11.00
N ARG A 335 4.70 21.24 10.21
CA ARG A 335 5.42 22.51 10.37
C ARG A 335 4.65 23.60 9.61
N ASP A 336 4.45 24.76 10.24
CA ASP A 336 3.85 25.96 9.64
C ASP A 336 2.68 25.66 8.69
N PRO A 337 1.55 25.08 9.16
CA PRO A 337 0.51 24.51 8.30
C PRO A 337 0.04 25.44 7.18
N ARG A 338 -0.25 26.71 7.49
CA ARG A 338 -0.73 27.68 6.50
C ARG A 338 0.34 28.07 5.49
N ALA A 339 1.57 28.33 5.92
CA ALA A 339 2.67 28.61 5.01
C ALA A 339 3.02 27.41 4.10
N THR A 340 2.83 26.19 4.61
CA THR A 340 3.18 24.96 3.89
C THR A 340 2.07 24.51 2.94
N TYR A 341 0.80 24.60 3.32
CA TYR A 341 -0.33 24.03 2.56
C TYR A 341 -1.22 25.11 1.91
N GLY A 342 -1.03 26.38 2.25
CA GLY A 342 -1.87 27.50 1.84
C GLY A 342 -3.12 27.65 2.70
N ASP A 343 -3.62 28.88 2.80
CA ASP A 343 -4.79 29.18 3.64
C ASP A 343 -6.04 28.45 3.15
N ALA A 344 -6.32 28.46 1.85
CA ALA A 344 -7.52 27.83 1.28
C ALA A 344 -7.65 26.34 1.63
N LEU A 345 -6.56 25.57 1.54
CA LEU A 345 -6.59 24.14 1.88
C LEU A 345 -6.75 23.92 3.38
N VAL A 346 -6.09 24.73 4.22
CA VAL A 346 -6.22 24.64 5.68
C VAL A 346 -7.63 25.02 6.12
N ASP A 347 -8.21 26.07 5.53
CA ASP A 347 -9.56 26.53 5.83
C ASP A 347 -10.60 25.49 5.40
N GLU A 348 -10.43 24.87 4.24
CA GLU A 348 -11.27 23.75 3.79
C GLU A 348 -11.25 22.58 4.79
N ILE A 349 -10.06 22.18 5.27
CA ILE A 349 -9.91 21.12 6.28
C ILE A 349 -10.62 21.51 7.56
N LEU A 350 -10.40 22.73 8.07
CA LEU A 350 -10.99 23.18 9.33
C LEU A 350 -12.50 23.40 9.24
N ALA A 351 -13.03 23.70 8.05
CA ALA A 351 -14.46 23.79 7.82
C ALA A 351 -15.15 22.43 8.01
N VAL A 352 -14.55 21.34 7.53
CA VAL A 352 -15.09 19.98 7.72
C VAL A 352 -14.66 19.31 9.03
N GLN A 353 -13.56 19.77 9.62
CA GLN A 353 -13.01 19.24 10.88
C GLN A 353 -12.77 20.40 11.88
N PRO A 354 -13.83 21.06 12.39
CA PRO A 354 -13.69 22.20 13.28
C PRO A 354 -13.03 21.85 14.63
N GLN A 355 -13.12 20.58 15.03
CA GLN A 355 -12.50 20.03 16.24
C GLN A 355 -11.13 19.38 15.95
N ALA A 356 -10.53 19.65 14.79
CA ALA A 356 -9.20 19.13 14.46
C ALA A 356 -8.15 19.61 15.47
N VAL A 357 -7.29 18.69 15.88
CA VAL A 357 -6.10 18.98 16.67
C VAL A 357 -4.96 19.25 15.69
N VAL A 358 -4.76 20.52 15.35
CA VAL A 358 -3.65 20.96 14.50
C VAL A 358 -2.46 21.33 15.39
N TRP A 359 -1.38 20.55 15.29
CA TRP A 359 -0.15 20.75 16.04
C TRP A 359 0.93 21.35 15.15
N ASP A 360 1.31 22.59 15.43
CA ASP A 360 2.36 23.28 14.68
C ASP A 360 3.75 22.98 15.26
N THR A 361 4.50 22.11 14.58
CA THR A 361 5.80 21.63 15.05
C THR A 361 6.92 22.70 15.01
N SER A 362 6.73 23.81 14.29
CA SER A 362 7.69 24.93 14.35
C SER A 362 7.56 25.71 15.65
N ARG A 363 6.36 25.76 16.23
CA ARG A 363 6.02 26.52 17.43
C ARG A 363 6.07 25.67 18.69
N ASP A 364 5.46 24.48 18.64
CA ASP A 364 5.23 23.62 19.80
C ASP A 364 6.22 22.44 19.88
N GLY A 365 7.19 22.35 18.96
CA GLY A 365 8.11 21.22 18.85
C GLY A 365 7.45 19.93 18.40
N LYS A 366 8.17 18.80 18.48
CA LYS A 366 7.63 17.49 18.06
C LYS A 366 6.79 16.88 19.19
N PRO A 367 5.50 16.56 18.97
CA PRO A 367 4.64 15.97 20.00
C PRO A 367 4.94 14.48 20.21
N ASP A 368 4.55 13.96 21.38
CA ASP A 368 4.31 12.52 21.52
C ASP A 368 3.02 12.15 20.79
N MET A 369 3.19 11.68 19.55
CA MET A 369 2.07 11.30 18.69
C MET A 369 1.28 10.10 19.22
N VAL A 370 1.85 9.25 20.07
CA VAL A 370 1.10 8.14 20.68
C VAL A 370 0.15 8.69 21.73
N ALA A 371 0.63 9.58 22.59
CA ALA A 371 -0.19 10.24 23.60
C ALA A 371 -1.27 11.11 22.97
N LEU A 372 -0.92 11.90 21.94
CA LEU A 372 -1.86 12.78 21.24
C LEU A 372 -2.97 11.99 20.52
N ALA A 373 -2.60 10.89 19.83
CA ALA A 373 -3.57 10.01 19.19
C ALA A 373 -4.48 9.31 20.21
N TYR A 374 -3.93 8.88 21.35
CA TYR A 374 -4.70 8.27 22.42
C TYR A 374 -5.69 9.25 23.07
N ALA A 375 -5.25 10.49 23.33
CA ALA A 375 -6.10 11.54 23.88
C ALA A 375 -7.31 11.80 22.97
N ALA A 376 -7.07 11.98 21.67
CA ALA A 376 -8.13 12.16 20.68
C ALA A 376 -9.04 10.93 20.57
N TYR A 377 -8.46 9.72 20.59
CA TYR A 377 -9.22 8.46 20.57
C TYR A 377 -10.18 8.34 21.75
N ARG A 378 -9.71 8.65 22.96
CA ARG A 378 -10.51 8.59 24.19
C ARG A 378 -11.60 9.66 24.20
N ASP A 379 -11.22 10.91 23.90
CA ASP A 379 -12.13 12.06 23.93
C ASP A 379 -13.26 11.94 22.89
N PHE A 380 -12.94 11.42 21.70
CA PHE A 380 -13.93 11.23 20.64
C PHE A 380 -14.79 9.97 20.82
N GLY A 381 -14.38 9.05 21.70
CA GLY A 381 -14.98 7.72 21.82
C GLY A 381 -14.83 6.89 20.55
N ALA A 382 -13.65 6.96 19.92
CA ALA A 382 -13.38 6.26 18.66
C ALA A 382 -13.23 4.74 18.86
N GLU A 383 -13.45 3.96 17.81
CA GLU A 383 -13.18 2.52 17.80
C GLU A 383 -11.79 2.19 17.23
N ALA A 384 -11.23 3.07 16.41
CA ALA A 384 -9.97 2.85 15.73
C ALA A 384 -9.19 4.15 15.46
N VAL A 385 -7.88 3.98 15.27
CA VAL A 385 -6.95 5.04 14.83
C VAL A 385 -6.33 4.68 13.49
N ILE A 386 -6.40 5.57 12.51
CA ILE A 386 -5.77 5.42 11.19
C ILE A 386 -4.65 6.44 11.08
N CYS A 387 -3.40 5.96 11.04
CA CYS A 387 -2.20 6.80 11.00
C CYS A 387 -1.58 6.83 9.61
N ILE A 388 -1.48 8.04 9.04
CA ILE A 388 -0.81 8.32 7.78
C ILE A 388 0.40 9.22 8.04
N SER A 389 1.57 8.61 8.08
CA SER A 389 2.84 9.26 8.35
C SER A 389 4.01 8.52 7.68
N ASN A 390 5.23 9.00 7.90
CA ASN A 390 6.43 8.26 7.54
C ASN A 390 6.51 6.93 8.31
N LYS A 391 7.26 5.97 7.74
CA LYS A 391 7.39 4.60 8.24
C LYS A 391 7.68 4.51 9.74
N LYS A 392 8.64 5.30 10.25
CA LYS A 392 9.07 5.23 11.66
C LYS A 392 7.93 5.64 12.58
N LEU A 393 7.28 6.76 12.29
CA LEU A 393 6.22 7.29 13.14
C LEU A 393 4.93 6.46 13.03
N THR A 394 4.56 6.02 11.83
CA THR A 394 3.43 5.10 11.62
C THR A 394 3.60 3.85 12.48
N TRP A 395 4.80 3.24 12.49
CA TRP A 395 5.08 2.08 13.33
C TRP A 395 5.02 2.40 14.81
N GLN A 396 5.55 3.54 15.24
CA GLN A 396 5.48 3.98 16.63
C GLN A 396 4.04 4.13 17.13
N VAL A 397 3.18 4.81 16.36
CA VAL A 397 1.77 5.03 16.70
C VAL A 397 0.98 3.72 16.67
N VAL A 398 1.07 2.95 15.57
CA VAL A 398 0.33 1.69 15.43
C VAL A 398 0.74 0.69 16.51
N HIS A 399 2.04 0.44 16.67
CA HIS A 399 2.53 -0.48 17.70
C HIS A 399 2.19 0.01 19.12
N GLY A 400 2.37 1.31 19.37
CA GLY A 400 2.10 1.96 20.65
C GLY A 400 0.65 1.82 21.11
N LEU A 401 -0.30 1.93 20.18
CA LEU A 401 -1.73 1.78 20.46
C LEU A 401 -2.16 0.30 20.49
N GLU A 402 -1.66 -0.53 19.56
CA GLU A 402 -2.05 -1.95 19.49
C GLU A 402 -1.61 -2.75 20.71
N ARG A 403 -0.42 -2.49 21.27
CA ARG A 403 0.03 -3.12 22.51
C ARG A 403 -0.85 -2.74 23.71
N ARG A 404 -1.62 -1.65 23.63
CA ARG A 404 -2.60 -1.22 24.64
C ARG A 404 -4.01 -1.74 24.35
N GLY A 405 -4.17 -2.50 23.27
CA GLY A 405 -5.43 -3.11 22.86
C GLY A 405 -6.28 -2.23 21.96
N ILE A 406 -5.81 -1.04 21.59
CA ILE A 406 -6.53 -0.11 20.71
C ILE A 406 -6.31 -0.53 19.25
N PRO A 407 -7.37 -0.69 18.43
CA PRO A 407 -7.23 -0.93 17.00
C PRO A 407 -6.53 0.25 16.33
N ALA A 408 -5.36 0.00 15.74
CA ALA A 408 -4.62 1.02 15.01
C ALA A 408 -4.10 0.46 13.68
N TYR A 409 -4.11 1.33 12.68
CA TYR A 409 -3.76 1.01 11.30
C TYR A 409 -2.88 2.09 10.70
N GLY A 410 -2.13 1.73 9.68
CA GLY A 410 -1.31 2.69 8.97
C GLY A 410 -0.68 2.09 7.74
N ALA A 411 -0.37 2.95 6.78
CA ALA A 411 0.23 2.55 5.51
C ALA A 411 1.51 1.75 5.75
N ILE A 412 1.66 0.67 5.01
CA ILE A 412 2.90 -0.10 4.96
C ILE A 412 3.58 0.15 3.62
N TRP A 413 4.90 0.03 3.62
CA TRP A 413 5.69 0.33 2.42
C TRP A 413 5.41 -0.64 1.25
N ASP A 414 4.73 -1.74 1.52
CA ASP A 414 4.28 -2.78 0.58
C ASP A 414 2.76 -2.87 0.41
N SER A 415 2.03 -1.80 0.79
CA SER A 415 0.58 -1.75 0.58
C SER A 415 0.19 -1.52 -0.88
#